data_AF-A0A524QD63-F1
#
_entry.id   AF-A0A524QD63-F1
#
_cell.length_a   1.000
_cell.length_b   1.000
_cell.length_c   1.000
_cell.angle_alpha   90.00
_cell.angle_beta   90.00
_cell.angle_gamma   90.00
#
_symmetry.space_group_name_H-M   'P 1'
#
loop_
_entity.id
_entity.type
_entity.pdbx_description
1 polymer ?
#
loop_
_entity_poly.entity_id
_entity_poly.type
_entity_poly.pdbx_seq_one_letter_code
_entity_poly.pdbx_strand_id
1 'polypeptide(L)'
;MLINYFKSALQFIKHNKLFAAINLLGLSIALAASFIMLLFVVNELTYNRCHKNSKRVYRVLNYSVDFKNTQSGTPYVLATALKDGYPQVEKAVNTRYMRGFSLKLKDQSFIAVYDAIATDSGIFNIFTIPLISGSSSENLVDELNSIVLSRSLAEKVLPGQNPVGQEIIGTVNNSEQLFIVTGIFEDLPQNSTLRTQCLVNSRWTIEPINKTFGITNADVDYNMNFWNTWVLLSKDCDVKTLENQFREFEVKNISETPVYQYSLQNLGNVYLGSSKVANAGITGNIKNVRLFSVIAFLIVVVAAINYIILSTAVSTGRRMEIGIRKTFGAINRSIKNQLLNESVIMALIVLPVALVLMRIALPYAGKLFQTKLSIISSNIGIYISVYLVLTIIIGVVSGLYTSSYLSGLKIMDILKSTSKTGKKKQFFRSILIILQLVIFCTFVSGTLIIRSQYKYALNKDLGYYSSDILLIELGRDFTDYSAYINSIKSN
;
A
#
# COMPACT_ATOMS: atom_id res chain seq x y z
N MET A 1 22.40 -28.03 -23.66
CA MET A 1 20.96 -28.36 -23.62
C MET A 1 20.05 -27.13 -23.57
N LEU A 2 20.26 -26.16 -22.65
CA LEU A 2 19.45 -24.92 -22.56
C LEU A 2 19.39 -24.11 -23.87
N ILE A 3 20.52 -23.93 -24.55
CA ILE A 3 20.60 -23.23 -25.84
C ILE A 3 19.73 -23.92 -26.90
N ASN A 4 19.69 -25.26 -26.91
CA ASN A 4 18.89 -26.02 -27.86
C ASN A 4 17.39 -25.90 -27.55
N TYR A 5 17.00 -25.87 -26.27
CA TYR A 5 15.62 -25.63 -25.88
C TYR A 5 15.16 -24.20 -26.21
N PHE A 6 16.04 -23.20 -26.02
CA PHE A 6 15.77 -21.82 -26.40
C PHE A 6 15.60 -21.65 -27.91
N LYS A 7 16.50 -22.26 -28.70
CA LYS A 7 16.39 -22.27 -30.17
C LYS A 7 15.10 -22.95 -30.64
N SER A 8 14.73 -24.07 -30.02
CA SER A 8 13.47 -24.78 -30.31
C SER A 8 12.24 -23.92 -30.01
N ALA A 9 12.21 -23.24 -28.86
CA ALA A 9 11.13 -22.34 -28.48
C ALA A 9 10.99 -21.19 -29.49
N LEU A 10 12.10 -20.54 -29.87
CA LEU A 10 12.07 -19.45 -30.86
C LEU A 10 11.58 -19.91 -32.23
N GLN A 11 12.00 -21.10 -32.67
CA GLN A 11 11.58 -21.65 -33.94
C GLN A 11 10.08 -22.00 -33.94
N PHE A 12 9.58 -22.51 -32.82
CA PHE A 12 8.15 -22.78 -32.62
C PHE A 12 7.30 -21.49 -32.69
N ILE A 13 7.76 -20.40 -32.09
CA ILE A 13 7.12 -19.07 -32.15
C ILE A 13 7.07 -18.56 -33.59
N LYS A 14 8.22 -18.62 -34.29
CA LYS A 14 8.35 -18.09 -35.65
C LYS A 14 7.43 -18.81 -36.64
N HIS A 15 7.22 -20.10 -36.43
CA HIS A 15 6.33 -20.92 -37.26
C HIS A 15 4.85 -20.66 -36.94
N ASN A 16 4.50 -20.43 -35.67
CA ASN A 16 3.11 -20.25 -35.22
C ASN A 16 2.81 -18.79 -34.86
N LYS A 17 2.89 -17.88 -35.85
CA LYS A 17 2.79 -16.42 -35.64
C LYS A 17 1.46 -15.98 -35.00
N LEU A 18 0.32 -16.54 -35.45
CA LEU A 18 -1.00 -16.19 -34.90
C LEU A 18 -1.13 -16.62 -33.43
N PHE A 19 -0.71 -17.85 -33.12
CA PHE A 19 -0.65 -18.38 -31.76
C PHE A 19 0.24 -17.51 -30.85
N ALA A 20 1.42 -17.17 -31.35
CA ALA A 20 2.37 -16.33 -30.63
C ALA A 20 1.78 -14.94 -30.38
N ALA A 21 1.15 -14.30 -31.38
CA ALA A 21 0.54 -12.99 -31.24
C ALA A 21 -0.62 -12.99 -30.23
N ILE A 22 -1.54 -13.97 -30.33
CA ILE A 22 -2.69 -14.07 -29.43
C ILE A 22 -2.22 -14.30 -27.98
N ASN A 23 -1.28 -15.22 -27.76
CA ASN A 23 -0.76 -15.46 -26.41
C ASN A 23 0.08 -14.29 -25.90
N LEU A 24 0.90 -13.67 -26.76
CA LEU A 24 1.69 -12.53 -26.35
C LEU A 24 0.79 -11.39 -25.91
N LEU A 25 -0.21 -11.01 -26.70
CA LEU A 25 -1.13 -9.92 -26.34
C LEU A 25 -2.02 -10.30 -25.14
N GLY A 26 -2.70 -11.45 -25.21
CA GLY A 26 -3.64 -11.88 -24.18
C GLY A 26 -2.97 -12.09 -22.82
N LEU A 27 -1.82 -12.80 -22.80
CA LEU A 27 -1.09 -13.03 -21.55
C LEU A 27 -0.42 -11.75 -21.05
N SER A 28 0.09 -10.88 -21.93
CA SER A 28 0.69 -9.60 -21.49
C SER A 28 -0.35 -8.69 -20.85
N ILE A 29 -1.56 -8.58 -21.42
CA ILE A 29 -2.64 -7.76 -20.85
C ILE A 29 -3.09 -8.30 -19.51
N ALA A 30 -3.32 -9.62 -19.41
CA ALA A 30 -3.76 -10.24 -18.17
C ALA A 30 -2.69 -10.13 -17.06
N LEU A 31 -1.41 -10.33 -17.40
CA LEU A 31 -0.30 -10.14 -16.49
C LEU A 31 -0.15 -8.67 -16.09
N ALA A 32 -0.23 -7.73 -17.02
CA ALA A 32 -0.17 -6.30 -16.71
C ALA A 32 -1.26 -5.89 -15.73
N ALA A 33 -2.52 -6.28 -15.98
CA ALA A 33 -3.63 -6.03 -15.07
C ALA A 33 -3.39 -6.66 -13.68
N SER A 34 -2.93 -7.92 -13.65
CA SER A 34 -2.62 -8.62 -12.40
C SER A 34 -1.47 -7.97 -11.64
N PHE A 35 -0.43 -7.49 -12.34
CA PHE A 35 0.72 -6.82 -11.73
C PHE A 35 0.34 -5.47 -11.12
N ILE A 36 -0.55 -4.71 -11.75
CA ILE A 36 -1.10 -3.47 -11.17
C ILE A 36 -1.86 -3.78 -9.88
N MET A 37 -2.70 -4.81 -9.89
CA MET A 37 -3.45 -5.21 -8.69
C MET A 37 -2.53 -5.70 -7.59
N LEU A 38 -1.52 -6.49 -7.94
CA LEU A 38 -0.50 -6.97 -6.99
C LEU A 38 0.40 -5.84 -6.49
N LEU A 39 0.69 -4.82 -7.30
CA LEU A 39 1.41 -3.62 -6.85
C LEU A 39 0.65 -2.96 -5.70
N PHE A 40 -0.66 -2.76 -5.87
CA PHE A 40 -1.53 -2.23 -4.81
C PHE A 40 -1.51 -3.13 -3.58
N VAL A 41 -1.75 -4.44 -3.75
CA VAL A 41 -1.78 -5.39 -2.62
C VAL A 41 -0.46 -5.41 -1.87
N VAL A 42 0.68 -5.41 -2.56
CA VAL A 42 2.00 -5.35 -1.93
C VAL A 42 2.18 -4.04 -1.19
N ASN A 43 1.80 -2.89 -1.77
CA ASN A 43 1.91 -1.59 -1.10
C ASN A 43 1.12 -1.54 0.21
N GLU A 44 -0.11 -2.07 0.20
CA GLU A 44 -0.98 -2.11 1.37
C GLU A 44 -0.48 -3.09 2.44
N LEU A 45 0.01 -4.28 2.06
CA LEU A 45 0.50 -5.29 3.01
C LEU A 45 1.92 -5.02 3.55
N THR A 46 2.66 -4.15 2.87
CA THR A 46 4.01 -3.72 3.29
C THR A 46 4.01 -2.39 4.03
N TYR A 47 2.84 -1.88 4.40
CA TYR A 47 2.71 -0.65 5.16
C TYR A 47 3.54 -0.72 6.47
N ASN A 48 4.24 0.37 6.79
CA ASN A 48 5.15 0.52 7.93
C ASN A 48 6.38 -0.41 7.98
N ARG A 49 6.61 -1.25 6.94
CA ARG A 49 7.78 -2.15 6.92
C ARG A 49 9.12 -1.43 6.67
N CYS A 50 9.09 -0.13 6.35
CA CYS A 50 10.29 0.69 6.27
C CYS A 50 11.00 0.85 7.63
N HIS A 51 10.28 0.67 8.74
CA HIS A 51 10.82 0.81 10.08
C HIS A 51 11.35 -0.53 10.61
N LYS A 52 12.64 -0.58 11.00
CA LYS A 52 13.28 -1.82 11.48
C LYS A 52 12.64 -2.32 12.78
N ASN A 53 12.19 -1.40 13.63
CA ASN A 53 11.55 -1.70 14.92
C ASN A 53 10.04 -1.94 14.83
N SER A 54 9.44 -2.04 13.63
CA SER A 54 7.97 -2.12 13.45
C SER A 54 7.24 -3.18 14.28
N LYS A 55 7.91 -4.30 14.62
CA LYS A 55 7.34 -5.36 15.49
C LYS A 55 7.29 -4.97 16.98
N ARG A 56 8.07 -3.99 17.41
CA ARG A 56 8.24 -3.55 18.80
C ARG A 56 7.67 -2.16 19.07
N VAL A 57 7.27 -1.44 18.02
CA VAL A 57 6.65 -0.12 18.12
C VAL A 57 5.13 -0.29 18.24
N TYR A 58 4.55 0.37 19.23
CA TYR A 58 3.13 0.35 19.50
C TYR A 58 2.59 1.77 19.63
N ARG A 59 1.39 2.00 19.08
CA ARG A 59 0.56 3.17 19.39
C ARG A 59 -0.28 2.84 20.62
N VAL A 60 -0.37 3.78 21.55
CA VAL A 60 -1.32 3.66 22.66
C VAL A 60 -2.70 4.08 22.14
N LEU A 61 -3.70 3.23 22.35
CA LEU A 61 -5.10 3.52 22.08
C LEU A 61 -5.82 3.77 23.39
N ASN A 62 -6.85 4.62 23.33
CA ASN A 62 -7.71 4.95 24.46
C ASN A 62 -9.14 4.48 24.16
N TYR A 63 -9.66 3.51 24.92
CA TYR A 63 -11.07 3.12 24.88
C TYR A 63 -11.86 3.92 25.91
N SER A 64 -12.82 4.70 25.44
CA SER A 64 -13.79 5.37 26.31
C SER A 64 -14.90 4.41 26.69
N VAL A 65 -15.05 4.16 27.99
CA VAL A 65 -16.11 3.31 28.54
C VAL A 65 -17.49 3.93 28.31
N ASP A 66 -17.60 5.25 28.48
CA ASP A 66 -18.85 6.00 28.35
C ASP A 66 -19.38 6.00 26.91
N PHE A 67 -18.50 6.35 25.96
CA PHE A 67 -18.87 6.44 24.54
C PHE A 67 -18.74 5.11 23.79
N LYS A 68 -18.24 4.07 24.47
CA LYS A 68 -17.99 2.73 23.91
C LYS A 68 -17.20 2.77 22.60
N ASN A 69 -16.24 3.67 22.50
CA ASN A 69 -15.44 3.87 21.30
C ASN A 69 -13.94 3.85 21.62
N THR A 70 -13.14 3.45 20.64
CA THR A 70 -11.68 3.48 20.73
C THR A 70 -11.16 4.67 19.95
N GLN A 71 -10.27 5.43 20.54
CA GLN A 71 -9.60 6.58 19.95
C GLN A 71 -8.10 6.36 19.97
N SER A 72 -7.39 7.04 19.08
CA SER A 72 -5.92 7.07 19.10
C SER A 72 -5.34 8.25 19.88
N GLY A 73 -6.18 9.24 20.20
CA GLY A 73 -5.80 10.38 21.01
C GLY A 73 -5.54 9.99 22.46
N THR A 74 -4.48 10.58 23.01
CA THR A 74 -3.90 10.32 24.33
C THR A 74 -3.35 11.61 24.94
N PRO A 75 -3.19 11.69 26.27
CA PRO A 75 -2.66 12.88 26.94
C PRO A 75 -1.17 13.10 26.69
N TYR A 76 -0.72 14.34 26.78
CA TYR A 76 0.70 14.68 26.61
C TYR A 76 1.58 14.01 27.67
N VAL A 77 1.19 14.07 28.95
CA VAL A 77 1.95 13.46 30.06
C VAL A 77 2.12 11.94 29.94
N LEU A 78 1.29 11.25 29.15
CA LEU A 78 1.27 9.80 29.07
C LEU A 78 2.58 9.21 28.58
N ALA A 79 3.24 9.81 27.59
CA ALA A 79 4.52 9.29 27.08
C ALA A 79 5.58 9.20 28.18
N THR A 80 5.79 10.29 28.93
CA THR A 80 6.76 10.33 30.03
C THR A 80 6.36 9.37 31.15
N ALA A 81 5.08 9.37 31.53
CA ALA A 81 4.58 8.50 32.59
C ALA A 81 4.75 7.00 32.26
N LEU A 82 4.55 6.60 30.99
CA LEU A 82 4.75 5.22 30.57
C LEU A 82 6.23 4.83 30.52
N LYS A 83 7.10 5.73 30.08
CA LYS A 83 8.55 5.48 30.05
C LYS A 83 9.13 5.32 31.46
N ASP A 84 8.70 6.17 32.40
CA ASP A 84 9.25 6.17 33.76
C ASP A 84 8.60 5.09 34.64
N GLY A 85 7.33 4.77 34.39
CA GLY A 85 6.57 3.79 35.18
C GLY A 85 6.81 2.33 34.81
N TYR A 86 7.29 2.04 33.59
CA TYR A 86 7.38 0.68 33.06
C TYR A 86 8.75 0.38 32.45
N PRO A 87 9.58 -0.47 33.08
CA PRO A 87 10.88 -0.88 32.52
C PRO A 87 10.79 -1.53 31.14
N GLN A 88 9.63 -2.08 30.78
CA GLN A 88 9.39 -2.68 29.47
C GLN A 88 9.30 -1.64 28.34
N VAL A 89 9.06 -0.36 28.67
CA VAL A 89 8.96 0.76 27.72
C VAL A 89 10.35 1.40 27.59
N GLU A 90 11.09 1.04 26.55
CA GLU A 90 12.46 1.56 26.32
C GLU A 90 12.44 3.06 25.95
N LYS A 91 11.48 3.46 25.10
CA LYS A 91 11.29 4.85 24.66
C LYS A 91 9.80 5.12 24.48
N ALA A 92 9.39 6.35 24.76
CA ALA A 92 8.06 6.85 24.47
C ALA A 92 8.16 8.28 23.92
N VAL A 93 7.29 8.63 22.98
CA VAL A 93 7.17 9.99 22.44
C VAL A 93 5.72 10.34 22.14
N ASN A 94 5.43 11.63 22.15
CA ASN A 94 4.17 12.16 21.65
C ASN A 94 4.32 12.65 20.21
N THR A 95 3.26 12.51 19.43
CA THR A 95 3.19 13.07 18.09
C THR A 95 1.88 13.82 17.91
N ARG A 96 1.93 14.98 17.26
CA ARG A 96 0.74 15.73 16.85
C ARG A 96 1.05 16.51 15.58
N TYR A 97 0.10 16.50 14.64
CA TYR A 97 0.22 17.31 13.43
C TYR A 97 0.06 18.80 13.75
N MET A 98 0.94 19.62 13.18
CA MET A 98 0.90 21.07 13.28
C MET A 98 -0.08 21.63 12.25
N ARG A 99 -1.20 22.21 12.71
CA ARG A 99 -2.18 22.85 11.82
C ARG A 99 -1.70 24.26 11.45
N GLY A 100 -1.76 24.59 10.16
CA GLY A 100 -1.38 25.92 9.67
C GLY A 100 0.12 26.21 9.69
N PHE A 101 0.96 25.17 9.72
CA PHE A 101 2.41 25.33 9.66
C PHE A 101 2.87 25.66 8.24
N SER A 102 3.66 26.72 8.09
CA SER A 102 4.28 27.08 6.81
C SER A 102 5.73 27.50 7.03
N LEU A 103 6.54 27.37 5.98
CA LEU A 103 7.93 27.83 5.97
C LEU A 103 8.10 28.93 4.94
N LYS A 104 8.91 29.92 5.27
CA LYS A 104 9.25 31.03 4.39
C LYS A 104 10.32 30.58 3.40
N LEU A 105 10.10 30.87 2.12
CA LEU A 105 11.04 30.63 1.04
C LEU A 105 11.95 31.85 0.83
N LYS A 106 13.03 31.64 0.06
CA LYS A 106 13.98 32.72 -0.28
C LYS A 106 13.33 33.91 -0.99
N ASP A 107 12.27 33.68 -1.75
CA ASP A 107 11.50 34.70 -2.46
C ASP A 107 10.45 35.42 -1.57
N GLN A 108 10.55 35.26 -0.24
CA GLN A 108 9.64 35.80 0.77
C GLN A 108 8.23 35.19 0.77
N SER A 109 7.93 34.27 -0.14
CA SER A 109 6.65 33.54 -0.13
C SER A 109 6.63 32.44 0.95
N PHE A 110 5.45 31.96 1.31
CA PHE A 110 5.29 30.86 2.27
C PHE A 110 4.83 29.59 1.58
N ILE A 111 5.47 28.46 1.91
CA ILE A 111 5.03 27.13 1.53
C ILE A 111 4.34 26.46 2.73
N ALA A 112 3.09 26.05 2.53
CA ALA A 112 2.37 25.26 3.54
C ALA A 112 2.96 23.86 3.65
N VAL A 113 3.22 23.40 4.88
CA VAL A 113 3.75 22.07 5.18
C VAL A 113 2.71 21.31 5.99
N TYR A 114 1.78 20.66 5.29
CA TYR A 114 0.62 19.99 5.89
C TYR A 114 0.98 18.81 6.80
N ASP A 115 2.11 18.16 6.53
CA ASP A 115 2.58 16.97 7.24
C ASP A 115 3.67 17.31 8.29
N ALA A 116 3.68 18.54 8.81
CA ALA A 116 4.55 18.94 9.91
C ALA A 116 4.09 18.26 11.21
N ILE A 117 5.02 17.61 11.92
CA ILE A 117 4.72 16.89 13.18
C ILE A 117 5.53 17.50 14.32
N ALA A 118 4.83 17.83 15.41
CA ALA A 118 5.45 18.17 16.67
C ALA A 118 5.69 16.91 17.50
N THR A 119 6.93 16.68 17.93
CA THR A 119 7.36 15.49 18.66
C THR A 119 8.69 15.72 19.41
N ASP A 120 9.19 14.66 20.03
CA ASP A 120 10.46 14.62 20.76
C ASP A 120 11.51 13.81 19.98
N SER A 121 12.79 14.00 20.27
CA SER A 121 13.91 13.34 19.58
C SER A 121 13.87 11.80 19.63
N GLY A 122 13.13 11.21 20.58
CA GLY A 122 12.91 9.76 20.64
C GLY A 122 12.29 9.16 19.37
N ILE A 123 11.61 9.97 18.54
CA ILE A 123 10.96 9.55 17.30
C ILE A 123 11.91 8.88 16.32
N PHE A 124 13.17 9.35 16.22
CA PHE A 124 14.16 8.82 15.29
C PHE A 124 14.54 7.38 15.63
N ASN A 125 14.61 7.04 16.91
CA ASN A 125 14.94 5.69 17.37
C ASN A 125 13.73 4.76 17.32
N ILE A 126 12.55 5.26 17.69
CA ILE A 126 11.30 4.48 17.66
C ILE A 126 10.99 4.07 16.22
N PHE A 127 10.94 5.02 15.29
CA PHE A 127 10.64 4.77 13.88
C PHE A 127 11.88 4.49 13.03
N THR A 128 13.07 4.45 13.61
CA THR A 128 14.33 4.18 12.87
C THR A 128 14.46 5.09 11.63
N ILE A 129 14.19 6.38 11.82
CA ILE A 129 14.20 7.38 10.75
C ILE A 129 15.65 7.59 10.30
N PRO A 130 15.98 7.39 9.01
CA PRO A 130 17.33 7.53 8.51
C PRO A 130 17.75 9.00 8.40
N LEU A 131 18.76 9.38 9.18
CA LEU A 131 19.37 10.71 9.14
C LEU A 131 20.42 10.79 8.02
N ILE A 132 20.42 11.90 7.30
CA ILE A 132 21.41 12.25 6.27
C ILE A 132 22.51 13.13 6.89
N SER A 133 22.11 14.10 7.70
CA SER A 133 23.00 15.04 8.37
C SER A 133 22.33 15.61 9.62
N GLY A 134 23.13 16.15 10.56
CA GLY A 134 22.65 16.68 11.84
C GLY A 134 23.44 16.13 13.02
N SER A 135 23.15 16.65 14.22
CA SER A 135 23.69 16.12 15.48
C SER A 135 23.21 14.68 15.75
N SER A 136 23.71 14.05 16.82
CA SER A 136 23.20 12.75 17.29
C SER A 136 21.67 12.76 17.35
N SER A 137 21.04 11.64 16.97
CA SER A 137 19.58 11.48 16.92
C SER A 137 18.86 11.77 18.24
N GLU A 138 19.60 11.80 19.34
CA GLU A 138 19.07 11.92 20.69
C GLU A 138 18.59 13.32 21.05
N ASN A 139 19.13 14.39 20.43
CA ASN A 139 18.83 15.77 20.82
C ASN A 139 18.40 16.67 19.64
N LEU A 140 18.00 16.08 18.51
CA LEU A 140 17.71 16.84 17.29
C LEU A 140 16.52 17.79 17.42
N VAL A 141 15.58 17.50 18.31
CA VAL A 141 14.30 18.22 18.42
C VAL A 141 14.05 18.70 19.86
N ASP A 142 15.09 18.78 20.70
CA ASP A 142 14.95 19.07 22.13
C ASP A 142 14.79 20.57 22.42
N GLU A 143 15.47 21.41 21.64
CA GLU A 143 15.33 22.87 21.72
C GLU A 143 14.01 23.33 21.11
N LEU A 144 13.34 24.32 21.71
CA LEU A 144 12.01 24.76 21.27
C LEU A 144 11.97 25.15 19.79
N ASN A 145 12.99 25.89 19.34
CA ASN A 145 13.08 26.41 17.98
C ASN A 145 13.84 25.47 17.03
N SER A 146 14.06 24.21 17.40
CA SER A 146 14.68 23.23 16.51
C SER A 146 13.69 22.74 15.44
N ILE A 147 14.21 22.53 14.23
CA ILE A 147 13.47 21.88 13.15
C ILE A 147 14.35 20.88 12.41
N VAL A 148 13.78 19.72 12.11
CA VAL A 148 14.42 18.68 11.31
C VAL A 148 13.62 18.50 10.03
N LEU A 149 14.28 18.59 8.88
CA LEU A 149 13.63 18.62 7.55
C LEU A 149 13.85 17.31 6.79
N SER A 150 12.87 16.91 5.98
CA SER A 150 13.13 15.86 4.98
C SER A 150 14.02 16.41 3.86
N ARG A 151 14.77 15.54 3.17
CA ARG A 151 15.63 15.94 2.04
C ARG A 151 14.88 16.82 1.04
N SER A 152 13.69 16.38 0.59
CA SER A 152 12.92 17.12 -0.41
C SER A 152 12.38 18.47 0.07
N LEU A 153 12.12 18.64 1.37
CA LEU A 153 11.70 19.93 1.92
C LEU A 153 12.90 20.86 2.12
N ALA A 154 14.02 20.34 2.62
CA ALA A 154 15.25 21.10 2.79
C ALA A 154 15.72 21.71 1.48
N GLU A 155 15.68 20.95 0.38
CA GLU A 155 16.10 21.44 -0.94
C GLU A 155 15.14 22.50 -1.53
N LYS A 156 13.86 22.47 -1.15
CA LYS A 156 12.89 23.51 -1.56
C LYS A 156 13.08 24.81 -0.79
N VAL A 157 13.31 24.73 0.52
CA VAL A 157 13.41 25.90 1.40
C VAL A 157 14.80 26.53 1.33
N LEU A 158 15.84 25.71 1.25
CA LEU A 158 17.25 26.13 1.22
C LEU A 158 17.98 25.51 0.00
N PRO A 159 17.60 25.88 -1.24
CA PRO A 159 18.20 25.31 -2.45
C PRO A 159 19.70 25.63 -2.51
N GLY A 160 20.52 24.59 -2.74
CA GLY A 160 21.96 24.67 -2.96
C GLY A 160 22.81 25.00 -1.74
N GLN A 161 22.28 24.92 -0.52
CA GLN A 161 22.99 25.22 0.72
C GLN A 161 23.10 24.00 1.63
N ASN A 162 24.06 24.01 2.56
CA ASN A 162 24.06 23.07 3.68
C ASN A 162 22.98 23.53 4.69
N PRO A 163 21.87 22.80 4.86
CA PRO A 163 20.75 23.27 5.65
C PRO A 163 21.03 23.28 7.15
N VAL A 164 21.88 22.39 7.65
CA VAL A 164 22.10 22.24 9.10
C VAL A 164 22.79 23.47 9.67
N GLY A 165 22.25 24.00 10.77
CA GLY A 165 22.67 25.23 11.44
C GLY A 165 22.09 26.51 10.84
N GLN A 166 21.34 26.42 9.74
CA GLN A 166 20.69 27.59 9.14
C GLN A 166 19.43 27.97 9.90
N GLU A 167 19.17 29.27 9.92
CA GLU A 167 17.93 29.84 10.41
C GLU A 167 16.88 29.88 9.29
N ILE A 168 15.66 29.45 9.58
CA ILE A 168 14.51 29.56 8.69
C ILE A 168 13.33 30.15 9.44
N ILE A 169 12.54 30.96 8.75
CA ILE A 169 11.32 31.53 9.32
C ILE A 169 10.17 30.58 9.01
N GLY A 170 9.40 30.20 10.03
CA GLY A 170 8.18 29.43 9.90
C GLY A 170 7.02 30.13 10.59
N THR A 171 5.80 29.92 10.11
CA THR A 171 4.60 30.45 10.76
C THR A 171 3.97 29.37 11.62
N VAL A 172 3.79 29.67 12.90
CA VAL A 172 3.05 28.84 13.86
C VAL A 172 1.93 29.68 14.45
N ASN A 173 0.69 29.21 14.35
CA ASN A 173 -0.51 29.95 14.81
C ASN A 173 -0.60 31.39 14.29
N ASN A 174 -0.33 31.59 13.00
CA ASN A 174 -0.35 32.90 12.33
C ASN A 174 0.70 33.90 12.86
N SER A 175 1.75 33.43 13.55
CA SER A 175 2.89 34.25 13.96
C SER A 175 4.19 33.71 13.38
N GLU A 176 5.03 34.60 12.86
CA GLU A 176 6.37 34.24 12.39
C GLU A 176 7.26 33.86 13.57
N GLN A 177 8.00 32.76 13.40
CA GLN A 177 8.90 32.19 14.39
C GLN A 177 10.20 31.78 13.71
N LEU A 178 11.32 32.00 14.38
CA LEU A 178 12.64 31.61 13.91
C LEU A 178 12.91 30.16 14.32
N PHE A 179 13.26 29.32 13.36
CA PHE A 179 13.67 27.94 13.58
C PHE A 179 15.12 27.72 13.15
N ILE A 180 15.84 26.86 13.87
CA ILE A 180 17.20 26.44 13.55
C ILE A 180 17.13 25.00 13.03
N VAL A 181 17.65 24.79 11.82
CA VAL A 181 17.68 23.45 11.21
C VAL A 181 18.75 22.60 11.91
N THR A 182 18.35 21.61 12.68
CA THR A 182 19.25 20.76 13.48
C THR A 182 19.65 19.47 12.76
N GLY A 183 18.87 19.05 11.76
CA GLY A 183 19.15 17.84 10.98
C GLY A 183 18.28 17.66 9.75
N ILE A 184 18.66 16.66 8.95
CA ILE A 184 17.97 16.26 7.73
C ILE A 184 17.79 14.76 7.71
N PHE A 185 16.60 14.29 7.35
CA PHE A 185 16.30 12.86 7.18
C PHE A 185 15.89 12.53 5.74
N GLU A 186 16.04 11.26 5.35
CA GLU A 186 15.55 10.79 4.05
C GLU A 186 14.03 10.90 3.95
N ASP A 187 13.52 11.15 2.74
CA ASP A 187 12.08 11.14 2.51
C ASP A 187 11.48 9.76 2.81
N LEU A 188 10.55 9.71 3.77
CA LEU A 188 9.88 8.47 4.16
C LEU A 188 8.96 7.98 3.02
N PRO A 189 8.88 6.65 2.80
CA PRO A 189 8.07 6.12 1.70
C PRO A 189 6.59 6.34 1.94
N GLN A 190 5.80 6.38 0.86
CA GLN A 190 4.37 6.65 0.93
C GLN A 190 3.59 5.59 1.74
N ASN A 191 4.06 4.33 1.80
CA ASN A 191 3.44 3.29 2.62
C ASN A 191 3.91 3.32 4.09
N SER A 192 4.08 4.52 4.66
CA SER A 192 4.37 4.76 6.08
C SER A 192 3.19 5.47 6.75
N THR A 193 2.91 5.15 8.01
CA THR A 193 1.96 5.87 8.87
C THR A 193 2.58 7.20 9.29
N LEU A 194 3.89 7.20 9.58
CA LEU A 194 4.64 8.41 9.79
C LEU A 194 4.95 9.02 8.42
N ARG A 195 4.04 9.88 7.93
CA ARG A 195 4.28 10.75 6.78
C ARG A 195 4.54 12.14 7.32
N THR A 196 5.78 12.58 7.19
CA THR A 196 6.19 13.89 7.66
C THR A 196 7.27 14.47 6.78
N GLN A 197 7.19 15.79 6.59
CA GLN A 197 8.20 16.55 5.85
C GLN A 197 9.07 17.38 6.79
N CYS A 198 8.60 17.67 8.00
CA CYS A 198 9.40 18.27 9.04
C CYS A 198 8.94 17.86 10.45
N LEU A 199 9.90 17.82 11.36
CA LEU A 199 9.71 17.54 12.78
C LEU A 199 10.12 18.79 13.57
N VAL A 200 9.27 19.22 14.49
CA VAL A 200 9.50 20.34 15.40
C VAL A 200 9.24 19.90 16.84
N ASN A 201 9.68 20.70 17.81
CA ASN A 201 9.50 20.38 19.22
C ASN A 201 8.02 20.26 19.61
N SER A 202 7.70 19.20 20.35
CA SER A 202 6.35 18.87 20.83
C SER A 202 5.68 20.02 21.61
N ARG A 203 6.46 20.86 22.31
CA ARG A 203 5.96 21.98 23.12
C ARG A 203 5.25 23.07 22.32
N TRP A 204 5.50 23.18 21.01
CA TRP A 204 4.76 24.08 20.12
C TRP A 204 3.24 23.83 20.10
N THR A 205 2.80 22.66 20.56
CA THR A 205 1.39 22.30 20.57
C THR A 205 0.67 22.63 21.88
N ILE A 206 1.40 22.91 22.96
CA ILE A 206 0.82 23.05 24.32
C ILE A 206 0.12 24.39 24.50
N GLU A 207 0.84 25.51 24.35
CA GLU A 207 0.28 26.86 24.51
C GLU A 207 -0.97 27.13 23.64
N PRO A 208 -1.01 26.71 22.36
CA PRO A 208 -2.18 26.93 21.52
C PRO A 208 -3.41 26.16 21.99
N ILE A 209 -3.21 24.95 22.53
CA ILE A 209 -4.29 24.16 23.14
C ILE A 209 -4.76 24.86 24.41
N ASN A 210 -3.83 25.23 25.29
CA ASN A 210 -4.11 25.99 26.51
C ASN A 210 -4.99 27.22 26.22
N LYS A 211 -4.59 28.04 25.23
CA LYS A 211 -5.35 29.23 24.80
C LYS A 211 -6.73 28.89 24.22
N THR A 212 -6.82 27.82 23.42
CA THR A 212 -8.09 27.42 22.78
C THR A 212 -9.13 26.93 23.79
N PHE A 213 -8.70 26.22 24.82
CA PHE A 213 -9.59 25.63 25.83
C PHE A 213 -9.68 26.44 27.13
N GLY A 214 -8.95 27.56 27.25
CA GLY A 214 -8.95 28.40 28.45
C GLY A 214 -8.30 27.72 29.66
N ILE A 215 -7.32 26.85 29.42
CA ILE A 215 -6.60 26.07 30.45
C ILE A 215 -5.11 26.43 30.43
N THR A 216 -4.36 26.02 31.45
CA THR A 216 -2.91 26.30 31.56
C THR A 216 -2.05 25.05 31.68
N ASN A 217 -2.67 23.86 31.75
CA ASN A 217 -2.05 22.62 32.19
C ASN A 217 -2.27 21.45 31.20
N ALA A 218 -2.50 21.71 29.91
CA ALA A 218 -2.75 20.66 28.92
C ALA A 218 -1.61 19.65 28.77
N ASP A 219 -0.40 20.00 29.21
CA ASP A 219 0.78 19.15 29.22
C ASP A 219 0.76 18.09 30.34
N VAL A 220 0.06 18.35 31.44
CA VAL A 220 -0.05 17.43 32.59
C VAL A 220 -1.45 16.85 32.79
N ASP A 221 -2.47 17.36 32.10
CA ASP A 221 -3.85 16.90 32.23
C ASP A 221 -4.11 15.58 31.48
N TYR A 222 -4.44 14.52 32.22
CA TYR A 222 -4.78 13.19 31.70
C TYR A 222 -6.10 13.12 30.93
N ASN A 223 -6.91 14.17 30.92
CA ASN A 223 -8.16 14.22 30.17
C ASN A 223 -7.99 14.84 28.77
N MET A 224 -6.84 15.45 28.49
CA MET A 224 -6.56 16.17 27.23
C MET A 224 -5.99 15.24 26.15
N ASN A 225 -6.86 14.45 25.52
CA ASN A 225 -6.50 13.41 24.53
C ASN A 225 -6.13 13.95 23.13
N PHE A 226 -5.26 14.95 23.06
CA PHE A 226 -4.91 15.66 21.81
C PHE A 226 -3.67 15.12 21.09
N TRP A 227 -2.88 14.24 21.71
CA TRP A 227 -1.64 13.71 21.12
C TRP A 227 -1.75 12.23 20.81
N ASN A 228 -0.86 11.70 19.99
CA ASN A 228 -0.70 10.26 19.82
C ASN A 228 0.60 9.81 20.50
N THR A 229 0.50 9.01 21.54
CA THR A 229 1.65 8.40 22.22
C THR A 229 2.11 7.14 21.49
N TRP A 230 3.41 7.08 21.21
CA TRP A 230 4.09 5.93 20.63
C TRP A 230 5.13 5.40 21.59
N VAL A 231 5.20 4.08 21.73
CA VAL A 231 6.16 3.40 22.61
C VAL A 231 6.98 2.38 21.84
N LEU A 232 8.25 2.27 22.19
CA LEU A 232 9.13 1.18 21.78
C LEU A 232 9.29 0.24 22.98
N LEU A 233 8.82 -0.99 22.82
CA LEU A 233 8.88 -2.00 23.87
C LEU A 233 10.17 -2.82 23.79
N SER A 234 10.62 -3.34 24.94
CA SER A 234 11.67 -4.34 25.02
C SER A 234 11.34 -5.59 24.20
N LYS A 235 12.37 -6.33 23.76
CA LYS A 235 12.20 -7.47 22.83
C LYS A 235 11.32 -8.58 23.41
N ASP A 236 11.37 -8.77 24.72
CA ASP A 236 10.72 -9.89 25.43
C ASP A 236 9.45 -9.44 26.16
N CYS A 237 8.92 -8.25 25.87
CA CYS A 237 7.72 -7.73 26.50
C CYS A 237 6.47 -8.54 26.13
N ASP A 238 5.78 -9.09 27.12
CA ASP A 238 4.40 -9.55 26.94
C ASP A 238 3.46 -8.34 26.97
N VAL A 239 2.94 -8.00 25.78
CA VAL A 239 2.03 -6.87 25.56
C VAL A 239 0.78 -6.98 26.44
N LYS A 240 0.22 -8.19 26.62
CA LYS A 240 -1.01 -8.36 27.40
C LYS A 240 -0.76 -8.13 28.89
N THR A 241 0.39 -8.55 29.40
CA THR A 241 0.79 -8.26 30.78
C THR A 241 0.93 -6.77 31.00
N LEU A 242 1.57 -6.05 30.06
CA LEU A 242 1.71 -4.60 30.14
C LEU A 242 0.35 -3.87 30.06
N GLU A 243 -0.55 -4.29 29.16
CA GLU A 243 -1.91 -3.74 29.08
C GLU A 243 -2.73 -3.96 30.36
N ASN A 244 -2.52 -5.06 31.07
CA ASN A 244 -3.15 -5.30 32.36
C ASN A 244 -2.60 -4.35 33.44
N GLN A 245 -1.30 -4.05 33.43
CA GLN A 245 -0.69 -3.10 34.36
C GLN A 245 -1.21 -1.67 34.15
N PHE A 246 -1.63 -1.31 32.93
CA PHE A 246 -2.24 0.00 32.67
C PHE A 246 -3.52 0.24 33.48
N ARG A 247 -4.25 -0.81 33.89
CA ARG A 247 -5.46 -0.67 34.71
C ARG A 247 -5.17 0.00 36.07
N GLU A 248 -4.09 -0.41 36.72
CA GLU A 248 -3.66 0.18 37.99
C GLU A 248 -3.20 1.62 37.80
N PHE A 249 -2.51 1.89 36.69
CA PHE A 249 -2.08 3.24 36.32
C PHE A 249 -3.25 4.19 36.06
N GLU A 250 -4.28 3.73 35.34
CA GLU A 250 -5.49 4.51 35.05
C GLU A 250 -6.22 4.89 36.32
N VAL A 251 -6.42 3.93 37.24
CA VAL A 251 -7.06 4.18 38.55
C VAL A 251 -6.26 5.20 39.36
N LYS A 252 -4.93 5.09 39.35
CA LYS A 252 -4.04 5.96 40.13
C LYS A 252 -3.95 7.39 39.59
N ASN A 253 -3.90 7.57 38.27
CA ASN A 253 -3.55 8.85 37.66
C ASN A 253 -4.72 9.58 36.97
N ILE A 254 -5.82 8.88 36.67
CA ILE A 254 -6.99 9.47 35.99
C ILE A 254 -8.13 9.66 37.00
N SER A 255 -8.67 8.56 37.52
CA SER A 255 -9.79 8.56 38.48
C SER A 255 -10.02 7.16 39.04
N GLU A 256 -10.64 7.05 40.23
CA GLU A 256 -11.01 5.75 40.84
C GLU A 256 -11.86 4.87 39.91
N THR A 257 -12.72 5.48 39.11
CA THR A 257 -13.43 4.85 37.99
C THR A 257 -12.92 5.43 36.67
N PRO A 258 -11.89 4.83 36.04
CA PRO A 258 -11.27 5.40 34.86
C PRO A 258 -12.22 5.34 33.67
N VAL A 259 -12.48 6.51 33.08
CA VAL A 259 -13.29 6.67 31.86
C VAL A 259 -12.56 6.14 30.63
N TYR A 260 -11.23 6.01 30.74
CA TYR A 260 -10.31 5.66 29.66
C TYR A 260 -9.55 4.38 29.97
N GLN A 261 -9.53 3.49 28.99
CA GLN A 261 -8.84 2.22 29.05
C GLN A 261 -7.78 2.14 27.95
N TYR A 262 -6.51 2.22 28.35
CA TYR A 262 -5.39 2.16 27.43
C TYR A 262 -5.14 0.74 26.94
N SER A 263 -4.74 0.64 25.67
CA SER A 263 -4.31 -0.61 25.01
C SER A 263 -3.23 -0.31 23.98
N LEU A 264 -2.54 -1.35 23.50
CA LEU A 264 -1.38 -1.23 22.63
C LEU A 264 -1.68 -1.81 21.26
N GLN A 265 -1.52 -0.97 20.23
CA GLN A 265 -1.68 -1.37 18.84
C GLN A 265 -0.32 -1.38 18.14
N ASN A 266 0.14 -2.57 17.72
CA ASN A 266 1.39 -2.71 16.98
C ASN A 266 1.39 -1.87 15.69
N LEU A 267 2.52 -1.22 15.38
CA LEU A 267 2.69 -0.36 14.21
C LEU A 267 2.29 -1.04 12.89
N GLY A 268 2.57 -2.33 12.72
CA GLY A 268 2.17 -3.09 11.53
C GLY A 268 0.65 -3.24 11.36
N ASN A 269 -0.12 -3.12 12.43
CA ASN A 269 -1.59 -3.20 12.40
C ASN A 269 -2.27 -1.81 12.40
N VAL A 270 -1.53 -0.72 12.60
CA VAL A 270 -2.11 0.63 12.65
C VAL A 270 -2.85 0.97 11.35
N TYR A 271 -2.27 0.68 10.18
CA TYR A 271 -2.86 1.06 8.90
C TYR A 271 -4.14 0.26 8.57
N LEU A 272 -4.07 -1.08 8.62
CA LEU A 272 -5.19 -1.96 8.20
C LEU A 272 -6.17 -2.31 9.34
N GLY A 273 -5.74 -2.16 10.59
CA GLY A 273 -6.51 -2.56 11.78
C GLY A 273 -7.26 -1.44 12.48
N SER A 274 -7.17 -0.20 11.99
CA SER A 274 -7.76 0.98 12.65
C SER A 274 -9.10 1.44 12.06
N SER A 275 -9.80 0.60 11.32
CA SER A 275 -11.08 0.96 10.67
C SER A 275 -12.20 1.33 11.65
N LYS A 276 -12.08 0.92 12.92
CA LYS A 276 -13.02 1.24 14.02
C LYS A 276 -12.43 2.19 15.06
N VAL A 277 -11.22 2.72 14.82
CA VAL A 277 -10.55 3.63 15.76
C VAL A 277 -10.79 5.06 15.31
N ALA A 278 -11.37 5.88 16.18
CA ALA A 278 -11.58 7.29 15.91
C ALA A 278 -10.24 8.04 15.89
N ASN A 279 -10.16 9.06 15.04
CA ASN A 279 -8.96 9.88 14.83
C ASN A 279 -7.70 9.09 14.44
N ALA A 280 -7.85 7.87 13.90
CA ALA A 280 -6.75 6.95 13.60
C ALA A 280 -5.71 7.47 12.59
N GLY A 281 -5.96 8.60 11.94
CA GLY A 281 -5.15 9.14 10.86
C GLY A 281 -5.38 8.37 9.57
N ILE A 282 -4.29 8.06 8.86
CA ILE A 282 -4.33 7.34 7.59
C ILE A 282 -4.65 5.86 7.84
N THR A 283 -5.77 5.39 7.28
CA THR A 283 -6.21 3.98 7.40
C THR A 283 -6.43 3.33 6.03
N GLY A 284 -6.07 2.05 5.93
CA GLY A 284 -6.36 1.21 4.77
C GLY A 284 -7.61 0.37 4.98
N ASN A 285 -8.06 -0.27 3.91
CA ASN A 285 -9.24 -1.14 3.94
C ASN A 285 -8.85 -2.58 3.58
N ILE A 286 -8.77 -3.44 4.60
CA ILE A 286 -8.42 -4.85 4.41
C ILE A 286 -9.40 -5.59 3.47
N LYS A 287 -10.66 -5.15 3.39
CA LYS A 287 -11.63 -5.74 2.45
C LYS A 287 -11.22 -5.46 1.01
N ASN A 288 -10.73 -4.26 0.70
CA ASN A 288 -10.22 -3.91 -0.63
C ASN A 288 -8.97 -4.72 -0.98
N VAL A 289 -8.04 -4.88 -0.04
CA VAL A 289 -6.85 -5.71 -0.23
C VAL A 289 -7.22 -7.15 -0.56
N ARG A 290 -8.16 -7.75 0.20
CA ARG A 290 -8.66 -9.12 -0.06
C ARG A 290 -9.37 -9.22 -1.41
N LEU A 291 -10.27 -8.28 -1.71
CA LEU A 291 -11.00 -8.24 -2.98
C LEU A 291 -10.04 -8.19 -4.17
N PHE A 292 -9.07 -7.28 -4.16
CA PHE A 292 -8.11 -7.13 -5.24
C PHE A 292 -7.14 -8.32 -5.35
N SER A 293 -6.78 -8.95 -4.23
CA SER A 293 -6.00 -10.19 -4.24
C SER A 293 -6.75 -11.33 -4.94
N VAL A 294 -8.04 -11.50 -4.65
CA VAL A 294 -8.89 -12.52 -5.29
C VAL A 294 -9.07 -12.24 -6.77
N ILE A 295 -9.31 -10.98 -7.16
CA ILE A 295 -9.45 -10.60 -8.57
C ILE A 295 -8.15 -10.86 -9.34
N ALA A 296 -7.00 -10.44 -8.80
CA ALA A 296 -5.70 -10.69 -9.41
C ALA A 296 -5.46 -12.20 -9.61
N PHE A 297 -5.78 -13.02 -8.61
CA PHE A 297 -5.69 -14.47 -8.71
C PHE A 297 -6.60 -15.03 -9.81
N LEU A 298 -7.87 -14.62 -9.88
CA LEU A 298 -8.80 -15.08 -10.91
C LEU A 298 -8.35 -14.71 -12.33
N ILE A 299 -7.83 -13.50 -12.53
CA ILE A 299 -7.30 -13.06 -13.84
C ILE A 299 -6.13 -13.95 -14.28
N VAL A 300 -5.21 -14.25 -13.37
CA VAL A 300 -4.09 -15.17 -13.63
C VAL A 300 -4.58 -16.56 -13.99
N VAL A 301 -5.55 -17.09 -13.24
CA VAL A 301 -6.14 -18.41 -13.51
C VAL A 301 -6.75 -18.45 -14.91
N VAL A 302 -7.55 -17.45 -15.28
CA VAL A 302 -8.15 -17.35 -16.62
C VAL A 302 -7.07 -17.28 -17.70
N ALA A 303 -6.01 -16.48 -17.49
CA ALA A 303 -4.92 -16.36 -18.43
C ALA A 303 -4.14 -17.67 -18.61
N ALA A 304 -3.89 -18.40 -17.52
CA ALA A 304 -3.24 -19.71 -17.54
C ALA A 304 -4.09 -20.76 -18.27
N ILE A 305 -5.41 -20.80 -18.00
CA ILE A 305 -6.34 -21.70 -18.68
C ILE A 305 -6.38 -21.41 -20.19
N ASN A 306 -6.47 -20.13 -20.56
CA ASN A 306 -6.46 -19.73 -21.97
C ASN A 306 -5.16 -20.16 -22.66
N TYR A 307 -4.02 -19.95 -22.00
CA TYR A 307 -2.73 -20.38 -22.51
C TYR A 307 -2.65 -21.90 -22.68
N ILE A 308 -3.15 -22.68 -21.72
CA ILE A 308 -3.25 -24.15 -21.78
C ILE A 308 -4.07 -24.58 -23.00
N ILE A 309 -5.27 -24.02 -23.18
CA ILE A 309 -6.20 -24.39 -24.24
C ILE A 309 -5.56 -24.15 -25.60
N LEU A 310 -4.99 -22.95 -25.80
CA LEU A 310 -4.40 -22.57 -27.07
C LEU A 310 -3.12 -23.37 -27.35
N SER A 311 -2.26 -23.56 -26.33
CA SER A 311 -1.01 -24.30 -26.47
C SER A 311 -1.27 -25.77 -26.79
N THR A 312 -2.29 -26.37 -26.18
CA THR A 312 -2.71 -27.74 -26.49
C THR A 312 -3.22 -27.86 -27.92
N ALA A 313 -4.05 -26.91 -28.39
CA ALA A 313 -4.61 -26.92 -29.74
C ALA A 313 -3.51 -26.89 -30.80
N VAL A 314 -2.54 -25.99 -30.67
CA VAL A 314 -1.42 -25.86 -31.63
C VAL A 314 -0.45 -27.03 -31.54
N SER A 315 -0.13 -27.48 -30.32
CA SER A 315 0.82 -28.58 -30.13
C SER A 315 0.26 -29.93 -30.60
N THR A 316 -1.05 -30.07 -30.72
CA THR A 316 -1.70 -31.24 -31.34
C THR A 316 -1.38 -31.37 -32.84
N GLY A 317 -1.00 -30.28 -33.52
CA GLY A 317 -0.46 -30.31 -34.88
C GLY A 317 0.95 -30.94 -34.96
N ARG A 318 1.71 -30.95 -33.85
CA ARG A 318 3.08 -31.51 -33.76
C ARG A 318 3.11 -33.00 -33.40
N ARG A 319 1.96 -33.69 -33.42
CA ARG A 319 1.88 -35.12 -33.07
C ARG A 319 2.77 -35.99 -33.95
N MET A 320 2.83 -35.70 -35.26
CA MET A 320 3.66 -36.48 -36.21
C MET A 320 5.16 -36.26 -35.96
N GLU A 321 5.59 -35.03 -35.71
CA GLU A 321 6.97 -34.68 -35.34
C GLU A 321 7.43 -35.45 -34.09
N ILE A 322 6.59 -35.47 -33.05
CA ILE A 322 6.87 -36.19 -31.80
C ILE A 322 6.88 -37.70 -32.02
N GLY A 323 5.97 -38.23 -32.84
CA GLY A 323 5.94 -39.64 -33.23
C GLY A 323 7.25 -40.09 -33.90
N ILE A 324 7.72 -39.32 -34.88
CA ILE A 324 8.98 -39.57 -35.58
C ILE A 324 10.18 -39.50 -34.62
N ARG A 325 10.21 -38.53 -33.70
CA ARG A 325 11.30 -38.46 -32.71
C ARG A 325 11.33 -39.66 -31.78
N LYS A 326 10.16 -40.17 -31.37
CA LYS A 326 10.10 -41.38 -30.54
C LYS A 326 10.57 -42.62 -31.28
N THR A 327 10.31 -42.73 -32.60
CA THR A 327 10.86 -43.83 -33.41
C THR A 327 12.38 -43.73 -33.55
N PHE A 328 12.95 -42.52 -33.54
CA PHE A 328 14.40 -42.28 -33.47
C PHE A 328 14.99 -42.35 -32.04
N GLY A 329 14.27 -42.92 -31.07
CA GLY A 329 14.80 -43.19 -29.72
C GLY A 329 14.60 -42.09 -28.68
N ALA A 330 13.81 -41.05 -28.95
CA ALA A 330 13.51 -40.03 -27.94
C ALA A 330 12.62 -40.58 -26.81
N ILE A 331 13.15 -40.58 -25.59
CA ILE A 331 12.43 -41.01 -24.37
C ILE A 331 11.38 -39.94 -23.97
N ASN A 332 10.24 -40.37 -23.42
CA ASN A 332 9.14 -39.49 -22.99
C ASN A 332 9.57 -38.31 -22.10
N ARG A 333 10.57 -38.53 -21.21
CA ARG A 333 11.11 -37.48 -20.33
C ARG A 333 11.80 -36.36 -21.12
N SER A 334 12.50 -36.69 -22.20
CA SER A 334 13.16 -35.70 -23.07
C SER A 334 12.14 -34.78 -23.75
N ILE A 335 11.07 -35.38 -24.29
CA ILE A 335 9.96 -34.64 -24.90
C ILE A 335 9.23 -33.78 -23.86
N LYS A 336 9.03 -34.33 -22.65
CA LYS A 336 8.36 -33.60 -21.56
C LYS A 336 9.15 -32.34 -21.17
N ASN A 337 10.45 -32.48 -20.95
CA ASN A 337 11.32 -31.37 -20.56
C ASN A 337 11.43 -30.32 -21.67
N GLN A 338 11.48 -30.75 -22.94
CA GLN A 338 11.48 -29.82 -24.07
C GLN A 338 10.21 -28.96 -24.08
N LEU A 339 9.03 -29.57 -24.04
CA LEU A 339 7.75 -28.85 -24.10
C LEU A 339 7.55 -27.94 -22.89
N LEU A 340 7.96 -28.38 -21.70
CA LEU A 340 7.90 -27.56 -20.50
C LEU A 340 8.79 -26.32 -20.62
N ASN A 341 10.03 -26.49 -21.11
CA ASN A 341 10.94 -25.36 -21.32
C ASN A 341 10.43 -24.41 -22.41
N GLU A 342 9.82 -24.92 -23.49
CA GLU A 342 9.18 -24.09 -24.52
C GLU A 342 8.08 -23.22 -23.89
N SER A 343 7.22 -23.77 -23.03
CA SER A 343 6.16 -23.01 -22.34
C SER A 343 6.69 -21.97 -21.35
N VAL A 344 7.73 -22.29 -20.58
CA VAL A 344 8.34 -21.36 -19.62
C VAL A 344 9.03 -20.20 -20.35
N ILE A 345 9.79 -20.49 -21.41
CA ILE A 345 10.46 -19.47 -22.22
C ILE A 345 9.44 -18.53 -22.86
N MET A 346 8.32 -19.07 -23.35
CA MET A 346 7.22 -18.27 -23.86
C MET A 346 6.65 -17.30 -22.81
N ALA A 347 6.39 -17.79 -21.61
CA ALA A 347 5.89 -16.94 -20.52
C ALA A 347 6.93 -15.85 -20.14
N LEU A 348 8.22 -16.18 -20.15
CA LEU A 348 9.29 -15.22 -19.88
C LEU A 348 9.43 -14.14 -20.97
N ILE A 349 9.18 -14.46 -22.24
CA ILE A 349 9.15 -13.47 -23.33
C ILE A 349 7.98 -12.48 -23.18
N VAL A 350 6.89 -12.92 -22.56
CA VAL A 350 5.71 -12.09 -22.29
C VAL A 350 5.97 -11.09 -21.17
N LEU A 351 6.83 -11.42 -20.20
CA LEU A 351 7.08 -10.60 -19.01
C LEU A 351 7.52 -9.16 -19.34
N PRO A 352 8.53 -8.89 -20.19
CA PRO A 352 8.89 -7.53 -20.58
C PRO A 352 7.73 -6.74 -21.18
N VAL A 353 6.92 -7.37 -22.04
CA VAL A 353 5.77 -6.72 -22.67
C VAL A 353 4.70 -6.39 -21.63
N ALA A 354 4.43 -7.30 -20.70
CA ALA A 354 3.51 -7.06 -19.58
C ALA A 354 3.98 -5.90 -18.69
N LEU A 355 5.28 -5.77 -18.43
CA LEU A 355 5.84 -4.66 -17.63
C LEU A 355 5.70 -3.30 -18.35
N VAL A 356 5.92 -3.26 -19.67
CA VAL A 356 5.71 -2.04 -20.46
C VAL A 356 4.22 -1.65 -20.45
N LEU A 357 3.32 -2.60 -20.68
CA LEU A 357 1.87 -2.36 -20.62
C LEU A 357 1.43 -1.90 -19.23
N MET A 358 1.94 -2.54 -18.16
CA MET A 358 1.70 -2.13 -16.78
C MET A 358 2.11 -0.66 -16.58
N ARG A 359 3.31 -0.28 -17.02
CA ARG A 359 3.83 1.09 -16.83
C ARG A 359 2.96 2.14 -17.53
N ILE A 360 2.47 1.83 -18.74
CA ILE A 360 1.58 2.71 -19.49
C ILE A 360 0.19 2.79 -18.83
N ALA A 361 -0.34 1.67 -18.35
CA ALA A 361 -1.67 1.59 -17.74
C ALA A 361 -1.72 2.11 -16.29
N LEU A 362 -0.59 2.15 -15.58
CA LEU A 362 -0.50 2.56 -14.18
C LEU A 362 -1.15 3.92 -13.86
N PRO A 363 -0.93 5.02 -14.60
CA PRO A 363 -1.59 6.31 -14.32
C PRO A 363 -3.11 6.23 -14.48
N TYR A 364 -3.61 5.46 -15.45
CA TYR A 364 -5.05 5.27 -15.65
C TYR A 364 -5.65 4.43 -14.52
N ALA A 365 -4.95 3.39 -14.10
CA ALA A 365 -5.34 2.58 -12.95
C ALA A 365 -5.37 3.41 -11.65
N GLY A 366 -4.39 4.29 -11.43
CA GLY A 366 -4.38 5.19 -10.28
C GLY A 366 -5.61 6.11 -10.22
N LYS A 367 -6.02 6.66 -11.37
CA LYS A 367 -7.28 7.44 -11.47
C LYS A 367 -8.51 6.59 -11.18
N LEU A 368 -8.57 5.38 -11.75
CA LEU A 368 -9.70 4.46 -11.58
C LEU A 368 -9.88 4.02 -10.12
N PHE A 369 -8.79 3.68 -9.45
CA PHE A 369 -8.84 3.29 -8.04
C PHE A 369 -8.94 4.47 -7.08
N GLN A 370 -8.85 5.71 -7.58
CA GLN A 370 -8.77 6.93 -6.76
C GLN A 370 -7.64 6.86 -5.72
N THR A 371 -6.52 6.23 -6.08
CA THR A 371 -5.34 6.11 -5.22
C THR A 371 -4.07 6.45 -6.00
N LYS A 372 -3.08 7.01 -5.29
CA LYS A 372 -1.74 7.20 -5.86
C LYS A 372 -1.02 5.85 -5.89
N LEU A 373 -1.18 5.12 -6.99
CA LEU A 373 -0.37 3.93 -7.28
C LEU A 373 1.06 4.35 -7.63
N SER A 374 1.94 4.33 -6.64
CA SER A 374 3.37 4.57 -6.81
C SER A 374 4.16 3.26 -6.71
N ILE A 375 5.22 3.16 -7.50
CA ILE A 375 6.22 2.11 -7.35
C ILE A 375 7.16 2.58 -6.25
N ILE A 376 7.15 1.87 -5.11
CA ILE A 376 7.95 2.24 -3.95
C ILE A 376 9.32 1.58 -4.10
N SER A 377 10.38 2.38 -4.18
CA SER A 377 11.74 1.90 -4.46
C SER A 377 12.22 0.85 -3.46
N SER A 378 11.85 0.97 -2.18
CA SER A 378 12.21 -0.02 -1.14
C SER A 378 11.62 -1.41 -1.38
N ASN A 379 10.52 -1.50 -2.14
CA ASN A 379 9.79 -2.73 -2.42
C ASN A 379 10.14 -3.32 -3.80
N ILE A 380 11.10 -2.75 -4.53
CA ILE A 380 11.42 -3.17 -5.90
C ILE A 380 11.77 -4.67 -5.99
N GLY A 381 12.52 -5.20 -5.02
CA GLY A 381 12.85 -6.62 -4.94
C GLY A 381 11.62 -7.50 -4.74
N ILE A 382 10.64 -7.03 -3.96
CA ILE A 382 9.37 -7.74 -3.75
C ILE A 382 8.58 -7.77 -5.05
N TYR A 383 8.43 -6.64 -5.75
CA TYR A 383 7.69 -6.59 -7.01
C TYR A 383 8.31 -7.53 -8.05
N ILE A 384 9.64 -7.45 -8.26
CA ILE A 384 10.35 -8.32 -9.21
C ILE A 384 10.16 -9.79 -8.83
N SER A 385 10.34 -10.13 -7.55
CA SER A 385 10.18 -11.52 -7.11
C SER A 385 8.76 -12.05 -7.35
N VAL A 386 7.72 -11.28 -6.99
CA VAL A 386 6.32 -11.67 -7.18
C VAL A 386 5.98 -11.80 -8.66
N TYR A 387 6.38 -10.85 -9.50
CA TYR A 387 6.07 -10.88 -10.93
C TYR A 387 6.78 -12.03 -11.65
N LEU A 388 8.06 -12.25 -11.34
CA LEU A 388 8.84 -13.34 -11.91
C LEU A 388 8.29 -14.71 -11.48
N VAL A 389 8.05 -14.90 -10.18
CA VAL A 389 7.48 -16.15 -9.65
C VAL A 389 6.12 -16.43 -10.28
N LEU A 390 5.25 -15.43 -10.38
CA LEU A 390 3.93 -15.58 -10.98
C LEU A 390 4.01 -15.99 -12.46
N THR A 391 4.85 -15.33 -13.25
CA THR A 391 5.05 -15.68 -14.67
C THR A 391 5.62 -17.08 -14.83
N ILE A 392 6.60 -17.47 -14.02
CA ILE A 392 7.17 -18.83 -14.04
C ILE A 392 6.10 -19.85 -13.68
N ILE A 393 5.29 -19.61 -12.65
CA ILE A 393 4.19 -20.50 -12.25
C ILE A 393 3.24 -20.73 -13.42
N ILE A 394 2.83 -19.69 -14.14
CA ILE A 394 1.95 -19.82 -15.32
C ILE A 394 2.61 -20.68 -16.41
N GLY A 395 3.88 -20.41 -16.71
CA GLY A 395 4.64 -21.17 -17.71
C GLY A 395 4.80 -22.64 -17.35
N VAL A 396 5.09 -22.94 -16.07
CA VAL A 396 5.25 -24.29 -15.54
C VAL A 396 3.92 -25.03 -15.51
N VAL A 397 2.85 -24.44 -15.00
CA VAL A 397 1.52 -25.07 -14.94
C VAL A 397 1.02 -25.41 -16.35
N SER A 398 1.16 -24.49 -17.29
CA SER A 398 0.78 -24.73 -18.68
C SER A 398 1.67 -25.78 -19.35
N GLY A 399 2.98 -25.67 -19.17
CA GLY A 399 3.96 -26.61 -19.71
C GLY A 399 3.80 -28.03 -19.16
N LEU A 400 3.51 -28.20 -17.87
CA LEU A 400 3.24 -29.50 -17.25
C LEU A 400 2.00 -30.16 -17.87
N TYR A 401 0.96 -29.38 -18.13
CA TYR A 401 -0.26 -29.90 -18.76
C TYR A 401 -0.03 -30.33 -20.20
N THR A 402 0.52 -29.45 -21.04
CA THR A 402 0.76 -29.71 -22.47
C THR A 402 1.76 -30.84 -22.67
N SER A 403 2.85 -30.84 -21.91
CA SER A 403 3.90 -31.86 -21.97
C SER A 403 3.39 -33.23 -21.55
N SER A 404 2.55 -33.32 -20.50
CA SER A 404 1.96 -34.59 -20.05
C SER A 404 0.93 -35.11 -21.05
N TYR A 405 0.19 -34.22 -21.70
CA TYR A 405 -0.76 -34.60 -22.76
C TYR A 405 -0.06 -35.21 -23.99
N LEU A 406 0.99 -34.56 -24.49
CA LEU A 406 1.69 -34.95 -25.73
C LEU A 406 2.73 -36.06 -25.53
N SER A 407 3.48 -36.04 -24.42
CA SER A 407 4.47 -37.10 -24.14
C SER A 407 3.82 -38.46 -23.92
N GLY A 408 2.56 -38.51 -23.49
CA GLY A 408 1.81 -39.76 -23.30
C GLY A 408 1.19 -40.38 -24.56
N LEU A 409 1.39 -39.80 -25.75
CA LEU A 409 0.84 -40.36 -26.99
C LEU A 409 1.62 -41.60 -27.45
N LYS A 410 0.89 -42.67 -27.77
CA LYS A 410 1.46 -43.92 -28.32
C LYS A 410 1.66 -43.78 -29.83
N ILE A 411 2.80 -44.27 -30.32
CA ILE A 411 3.22 -44.16 -31.73
C ILE A 411 2.23 -44.87 -32.67
N MET A 412 1.70 -46.03 -32.25
CA MET A 412 0.74 -46.81 -33.04
C MET A 412 -0.58 -46.06 -33.28
N ASP A 413 -1.04 -45.28 -32.29
CA ASP A 413 -2.29 -44.51 -32.38
C ASP A 413 -2.15 -43.29 -33.30
N ILE A 414 -0.92 -42.80 -33.50
CA ILE A 414 -0.61 -41.66 -34.38
C ILE A 414 -0.58 -42.12 -35.85
N LEU A 415 -0.07 -43.31 -36.14
CA LEU A 415 0.10 -43.84 -37.50
C LEU A 415 -1.15 -44.51 -38.08
N LYS A 416 -2.03 -45.09 -37.25
CA LYS A 416 -3.23 -45.82 -37.73
C LYS A 416 -4.50 -44.99 -37.89
N SER A 417 -4.48 -43.66 -37.70
CA SER A 417 -5.65 -42.76 -37.84
C SER A 417 -6.88 -43.08 -36.95
N THR A 418 -6.91 -44.19 -36.22
CA THR A 418 -7.99 -44.58 -35.30
C THR A 418 -7.89 -43.84 -33.97
N SER A 419 -8.09 -42.52 -34.05
CA SER A 419 -8.05 -41.60 -32.92
C SER A 419 -9.30 -41.68 -32.05
N LYS A 420 -9.47 -42.77 -31.28
CA LYS A 420 -10.30 -42.71 -30.06
C LYS A 420 -9.47 -42.06 -28.95
N THR A 421 -9.26 -40.75 -29.02
CA THR A 421 -8.78 -39.98 -27.88
C THR A 421 -9.73 -40.22 -26.70
N GLY A 422 -9.23 -40.86 -25.64
CA GLY A 422 -10.06 -41.33 -24.52
C GLY A 422 -10.95 -40.23 -23.93
N LYS A 423 -12.24 -40.52 -23.74
CA LYS A 423 -13.30 -39.62 -23.24
C LYS A 423 -12.88 -38.76 -22.03
N LYS A 424 -12.04 -39.28 -21.12
CA LYS A 424 -11.52 -38.57 -19.93
C LYS A 424 -10.67 -37.33 -20.26
N LYS A 425 -9.86 -37.34 -21.32
CA LYS A 425 -8.97 -36.20 -21.66
C LYS A 425 -9.72 -35.04 -22.30
N GLN A 426 -10.72 -35.34 -23.15
CA GLN A 426 -11.62 -34.33 -23.71
C GLN A 426 -12.50 -33.71 -22.61
N PHE A 427 -12.97 -34.52 -21.66
CA PHE A 427 -13.76 -34.06 -20.51
C PHE A 427 -13.02 -33.02 -19.66
N PHE A 428 -11.74 -33.24 -19.35
CA PHE A 428 -10.94 -32.27 -18.58
C PHE A 428 -10.76 -30.93 -19.30
N ARG A 429 -10.53 -30.96 -20.62
CA ARG A 429 -10.48 -29.74 -21.45
C ARG A 429 -11.82 -29.01 -21.46
N SER A 430 -12.93 -29.74 -21.57
CA SER A 430 -14.27 -29.17 -21.50
C SER A 430 -14.52 -28.49 -20.15
N ILE A 431 -14.09 -29.09 -19.02
CA ILE A 431 -14.19 -28.47 -17.70
C ILE A 431 -13.42 -27.15 -17.64
N LEU A 432 -12.17 -27.13 -18.12
CA LEU A 432 -11.34 -25.92 -18.16
C LEU A 432 -12.01 -24.79 -18.95
N ILE A 433 -12.57 -25.11 -20.12
CA ILE A 433 -13.28 -24.15 -20.97
C ILE A 433 -14.53 -23.62 -20.27
N ILE A 434 -15.33 -24.50 -19.67
CA ILE A 434 -16.55 -24.12 -18.95
C ILE A 434 -16.19 -23.21 -17.76
N LEU A 435 -15.17 -23.56 -16.97
CA LEU A 435 -14.72 -22.75 -15.83
C LEU A 435 -14.29 -21.35 -16.27
N GLN A 436 -13.50 -21.25 -17.35
CA GLN A 436 -13.08 -19.96 -17.92
C GLN A 436 -14.29 -19.14 -18.36
N LEU A 437 -15.25 -19.76 -19.08
CA LEU A 437 -16.43 -19.08 -19.58
C LEU A 437 -17.31 -18.56 -18.43
N VAL A 438 -17.48 -19.36 -17.37
CA VAL A 438 -18.22 -18.95 -16.17
C VAL A 438 -17.56 -17.72 -15.54
N ILE A 439 -16.24 -17.75 -15.30
CA ILE A 439 -15.52 -16.61 -14.71
C ILE A 439 -15.67 -15.36 -15.59
N PHE A 440 -15.53 -15.51 -16.91
CA PHE A 440 -15.69 -14.41 -17.85
C PHE A 440 -17.10 -13.82 -17.82
N CYS A 441 -18.14 -14.66 -17.91
CA CYS A 441 -19.53 -14.22 -17.84
C CYS A 441 -19.83 -13.51 -16.51
N THR A 442 -19.33 -14.02 -15.38
CA THR A 442 -19.48 -13.37 -14.08
C THR A 442 -18.85 -11.97 -14.05
N PHE A 443 -17.63 -11.80 -14.58
CA PHE A 443 -16.98 -10.48 -14.63
C PHE A 443 -17.72 -9.50 -15.55
N VAL A 444 -18.16 -9.96 -16.73
CA VAL A 444 -18.88 -9.12 -17.68
C VAL A 444 -20.23 -8.70 -17.09
N SER A 445 -21.03 -9.65 -16.60
CA SER A 445 -22.31 -9.36 -15.96
C SER A 445 -22.13 -8.44 -14.75
N GLY A 446 -21.15 -8.70 -13.88
CA GLY A 446 -20.86 -7.85 -12.72
C GLY A 446 -20.50 -6.42 -13.12
N THR A 447 -19.65 -6.25 -14.13
CA THR A 447 -19.27 -4.93 -14.65
C THR A 447 -20.46 -4.18 -15.23
N LEU A 448 -21.31 -4.87 -16.01
CA LEU A 448 -22.51 -4.27 -16.60
C LEU A 448 -23.53 -3.87 -15.52
N ILE A 449 -23.73 -4.70 -14.49
CA ILE A 449 -24.59 -4.40 -13.35
C ILE A 449 -24.06 -3.18 -12.59
N ILE A 450 -22.77 -3.17 -12.22
CA ILE A 450 -22.17 -2.03 -11.51
C ILE A 450 -22.31 -0.75 -12.33
N ARG A 451 -22.01 -0.82 -13.64
CA ARG A 451 -22.16 0.33 -14.53
C ARG A 451 -23.61 0.81 -14.61
N SER A 452 -24.57 -0.11 -14.67
CA SER A 452 -26.00 0.21 -14.68
C SER A 452 -26.43 0.88 -13.37
N GLN A 453 -26.02 0.32 -12.23
CA GLN A 453 -26.29 0.87 -10.89
C GLN A 453 -25.63 2.24 -10.68
N TYR A 454 -24.40 2.43 -11.14
CA TYR A 454 -23.69 3.70 -11.06
C TYR A 454 -24.37 4.78 -11.90
N LYS A 455 -24.76 4.45 -13.14
CA LYS A 455 -25.52 5.37 -14.00
C LYS A 455 -26.90 5.68 -13.41
N TYR A 456 -27.57 4.69 -12.84
CA TYR A 456 -28.84 4.89 -12.14
C TYR A 456 -28.66 5.82 -10.95
N ALA A 457 -27.65 5.61 -10.10
CA ALA A 457 -27.37 6.44 -8.93
C ALA A 457 -27.05 7.90 -9.31
N LEU A 458 -26.32 8.13 -10.41
CA LEU A 458 -26.01 9.48 -10.89
C LEU A 458 -27.21 10.22 -11.48
N ASN A 459 -28.13 9.50 -12.14
CA ASN A 459 -29.28 10.11 -12.82
C ASN A 459 -30.55 10.09 -11.98
N LYS A 460 -30.53 9.43 -10.82
CA LYS A 460 -31.68 9.38 -9.91
C LYS A 460 -31.81 10.76 -9.28
N ASP A 461 -32.98 11.35 -9.47
CA ASP A 461 -33.34 12.57 -8.75
C ASP A 461 -33.23 12.33 -7.25
N LEU A 462 -32.36 13.10 -6.61
CA LEU A 462 -32.05 13.01 -5.20
C LEU A 462 -33.12 13.72 -4.34
N GLY A 463 -34.03 14.46 -4.96
CA GLY A 463 -35.01 15.31 -4.26
C GLY A 463 -34.38 16.55 -3.63
N TYR A 464 -33.11 16.84 -3.93
CA TYR A 464 -32.39 18.05 -3.56
C TYR A 464 -31.44 18.48 -4.68
N TYR A 465 -31.20 19.79 -4.79
CA TYR A 465 -30.28 20.36 -5.77
C TYR A 465 -28.83 20.02 -5.39
N SER A 466 -28.12 19.34 -6.29
CA SER A 466 -26.71 18.93 -6.13
C SER A 466 -25.77 19.64 -7.11
N SER A 467 -26.32 20.37 -8.07
CA SER A 467 -25.60 21.29 -8.97
C SER A 467 -25.87 22.74 -8.55
N ASP A 468 -24.99 23.66 -8.97
CA ASP A 468 -25.13 25.11 -8.77
C ASP A 468 -25.14 25.57 -7.31
N ILE A 469 -24.47 24.83 -6.42
CA ILE A 469 -24.25 25.20 -5.03
C ILE A 469 -23.05 26.15 -4.94
N LEU A 470 -23.30 27.38 -4.53
CA LEU A 470 -22.26 28.36 -4.22
C LEU A 470 -21.82 28.19 -2.77
N LEU A 471 -20.61 27.67 -2.55
CA LEU A 471 -20.04 27.51 -1.21
C LEU A 471 -19.09 28.66 -0.93
N ILE A 472 -19.45 29.51 0.03
CA ILE A 472 -18.69 30.72 0.35
C ILE A 472 -18.13 30.57 1.76
N GLU A 473 -16.81 30.60 1.87
CA GLU A 473 -16.11 30.58 3.15
C GLU A 473 -16.16 31.98 3.76
N LEU A 474 -17.15 32.18 4.63
CA LEU A 474 -17.26 33.37 5.45
C LEU A 474 -16.35 33.16 6.66
N GLY A 475 -15.35 34.03 6.84
CA GLY A 475 -14.37 33.93 7.93
C GLY A 475 -15.03 33.79 9.30
N ARG A 476 -14.30 33.26 10.30
CA ARG A 476 -14.85 32.88 11.62
C ARG A 476 -15.64 33.96 12.35
N ASP A 477 -15.38 35.24 12.05
CA ASP A 477 -15.99 36.40 12.70
C ASP A 477 -16.95 37.18 11.78
N PHE A 478 -17.39 36.59 10.66
CA PHE A 478 -18.32 37.25 9.75
C PHE A 478 -19.72 37.31 10.36
N THR A 479 -20.28 38.51 10.55
CA THR A 479 -21.58 38.70 11.22
C THR A 479 -22.73 39.01 10.26
N ASP A 480 -22.45 39.48 9.04
CA ASP A 480 -23.46 40.05 8.14
C ASP A 480 -24.02 39.05 7.13
N TYR A 481 -24.34 37.83 7.59
CA TYR A 481 -24.87 36.75 6.76
C TYR A 481 -26.10 37.18 5.94
N SER A 482 -27.02 37.90 6.58
CA SER A 482 -28.28 38.33 5.99
C SER A 482 -28.08 39.31 4.84
N ALA A 483 -27.21 40.32 5.02
CA ALA A 483 -26.92 41.32 4.00
C ALA A 483 -26.19 40.71 2.81
N TYR A 484 -25.25 39.80 3.08
CA TYR A 484 -24.48 39.12 2.05
C TYR A 484 -25.36 38.17 1.21
N ILE A 485 -26.21 37.36 1.84
CA ILE A 485 -27.17 36.51 1.13
C ILE A 485 -28.11 37.35 0.26
N ASN A 486 -28.60 38.48 0.78
CA ASN A 486 -29.48 39.36 0.01
C ASN A 486 -28.77 39.97 -1.20
N SER A 487 -27.49 40.33 -1.08
CA SER A 487 -26.69 40.85 -2.21
C SER A 487 -26.44 39.81 -3.31
N ILE A 488 -26.33 38.53 -2.94
CA ILE A 488 -26.21 37.42 -3.90
C ILE A 488 -27.56 37.15 -4.57
N LYS A 489 -28.68 37.28 -3.83
CA LYS A 489 -30.03 37.06 -4.40
C LYS A 489 -30.51 38.20 -5.30
N SER A 490 -29.96 39.41 -5.14
CA SER A 490 -30.36 40.59 -5.91
C SER A 490 -29.63 40.75 -7.25
N ASN A 491 -28.54 40.01 -7.45
CA ASN A 491 -27.81 39.89 -8.72
C ASN A 491 -28.14 38.55 -9.36
#